data_AF-A0A316TF62-F1
#
_entry.id   AF-A0A316TF62-F1
#
_cell.length_a   1.000
_cell.length_b   1.000
_cell.length_c   1.000
_cell.angle_alpha   90.00
_cell.angle_beta   90.00
_cell.angle_gamma   90.00
#
_symmetry.space_group_name_H-M   'P 1'
#
loop_
_entity.id
_entity.type
_entity.pdbx_description
1 polymer ?
#
loop_
_entity_poly.entity_id
_entity_poly.type
_entity_poly.pdbx_seq_one_letter_code
_entity_poly.pdbx_strand_id
1 'polypeptide(L)'
;MSAPEQQPEPVDRGAEVGGRAAERAAARARIEQQQTWVDVQIRRAMERGDFNNLPGAGKPIEGLGADHDPDWWVKQLVKRERITVLPPALQLRKDDAELDGLLDGLASEEEVRKRVEDFNARVIRARYTPVDGPPLITMPRDVEATLAAWRERRAARRRATAAAAPTPPGSRRRWLRRRR
;
A
#
# COMPACT_ATOMS: atom_id res chain seq x y z
N MET A 1 34.15 57.49 -14.69
CA MET A 1 34.89 56.31 -15.18
C MET A 1 34.00 55.10 -14.93
N SER A 2 33.16 54.76 -15.92
CA SER A 2 32.15 53.70 -15.82
C SER A 2 32.78 52.33 -16.09
N ALA A 3 32.49 51.35 -15.24
CA ALA A 3 32.83 49.95 -15.47
C ALA A 3 32.02 49.40 -16.66
N PRO A 4 32.59 48.53 -17.51
CA PRO A 4 31.86 47.98 -18.64
C PRO A 4 30.92 46.86 -18.18
N GLU A 5 29.67 47.00 -18.57
CA GLU A 5 28.59 46.03 -18.40
C GLU A 5 28.86 44.83 -19.33
N GLN A 6 29.17 43.67 -18.75
CA GLN A 6 29.31 42.42 -19.48
C GLN A 6 27.92 41.91 -19.87
N GLN A 7 27.62 41.90 -21.16
CA GLN A 7 26.43 41.26 -21.70
C GLN A 7 26.64 39.74 -21.76
N PRO A 8 25.67 38.91 -21.35
CA PRO A 8 25.80 37.46 -21.45
C PRO A 8 25.67 36.99 -22.91
N GLU A 9 26.58 36.11 -23.32
CA GLU A 9 26.63 35.46 -24.64
C GLU A 9 25.29 34.80 -25.04
N PRO A 10 24.90 34.84 -26.32
CA PRO A 10 23.66 34.23 -26.79
C PRO A 10 23.77 32.71 -26.73
N VAL A 11 23.03 32.09 -25.82
CA VAL A 11 22.91 30.63 -25.71
C VAL A 11 22.35 30.09 -27.03
N ASP A 12 23.11 29.21 -27.69
CA ASP A 12 22.74 28.53 -28.93
C ASP A 12 21.53 27.61 -28.71
N ARG A 13 20.33 28.20 -28.79
CA ARG A 13 19.03 27.51 -28.74
C ARG A 13 18.84 26.54 -29.92
N GLY A 14 19.68 26.59 -30.96
CA GLY A 14 19.61 25.70 -32.12
C GLY A 14 20.12 24.30 -31.80
N ALA A 15 21.25 24.19 -31.09
CA ALA A 15 21.84 22.91 -30.68
C ALA A 15 20.92 22.11 -29.73
N GLU A 16 20.23 22.78 -28.80
CA GLU A 16 19.31 22.12 -27.85
C GLU A 16 18.04 21.55 -28.51
N VAL A 17 17.57 22.16 -29.60
CA VAL A 17 16.40 21.68 -30.36
C VAL A 17 16.77 20.44 -31.18
N GLY A 18 17.97 20.41 -31.76
CA GLY A 18 18.50 19.25 -32.49
C GLY A 18 18.72 18.03 -31.60
N GLY A 19 19.28 18.23 -30.40
CA GLY A 19 19.48 17.16 -29.41
C GLY A 19 18.17 16.50 -28.99
N ARG A 20 17.13 17.28 -28.66
CA ARG A 20 15.81 16.76 -28.27
C ARG A 20 15.10 16.01 -29.40
N ALA A 21 15.31 16.40 -30.66
CA ALA A 21 14.75 15.69 -31.81
C ALA A 21 15.43 14.32 -32.03
N ALA A 22 16.75 14.26 -31.91
CA ALA A 22 17.52 13.02 -31.99
C ALA A 22 17.18 12.04 -30.85
N GLU A 23 17.00 12.56 -29.63
CA GLU A 23 16.61 11.76 -28.46
C GLU A 23 15.21 11.14 -28.62
N ARG A 24 14.25 11.92 -29.16
CA ARG A 24 12.90 11.43 -29.48
C ARG A 24 12.91 10.40 -30.60
N ALA A 25 13.75 10.57 -31.62
CA ALA A 25 13.92 9.58 -32.68
C ALA A 25 14.53 8.27 -32.16
N ALA A 26 15.54 8.35 -31.29
CA ALA A 26 16.14 7.19 -30.62
C ALA A 26 15.14 6.47 -29.69
N ALA A 27 14.29 7.20 -28.98
CA ALA A 27 13.22 6.60 -28.17
C ALA A 27 12.19 5.86 -29.03
N ARG A 28 11.78 6.44 -30.17
CA ARG A 28 10.87 5.78 -31.13
C ARG A 28 11.47 4.50 -31.72
N ALA A 29 12.73 4.56 -32.17
CA ALA A 29 13.42 3.39 -32.70
C ALA A 29 13.57 2.27 -31.66
N ARG A 30 13.80 2.61 -30.38
CA ARG A 30 13.80 1.62 -29.28
C ARG A 30 12.42 1.00 -29.06
N ILE A 31 11.35 1.79 -29.12
CA ILE A 31 9.97 1.29 -29.00
C ILE A 31 9.62 0.37 -30.18
N GLU A 32 9.98 0.74 -31.41
CA GLU A 32 9.77 -0.07 -32.62
C GLU A 32 10.59 -1.37 -32.58
N GLN A 33 11.85 -1.31 -32.14
CA GLN A 33 12.68 -2.50 -31.91
C GLN A 33 12.11 -3.40 -30.81
N GLN A 34 11.50 -2.81 -29.77
CA GLN A 34 10.86 -3.55 -28.69
C GLN A 34 9.59 -4.27 -29.16
N GLN A 35 8.75 -3.62 -29.98
CA GLN A 35 7.61 -4.27 -30.64
C GLN A 35 8.06 -5.47 -31.47
N THR A 36 9.12 -5.28 -32.26
CA THR A 36 9.71 -6.35 -33.09
C THR A 36 10.22 -7.52 -32.24
N TRP A 37 10.87 -7.25 -31.10
CA TRP A 37 11.35 -8.30 -30.20
C TRP A 37 10.19 -9.06 -29.54
N VAL A 38 9.15 -8.35 -29.09
CA VAL A 38 7.94 -8.95 -28.51
C VAL A 38 7.27 -9.89 -29.51
N ASP A 39 7.11 -9.46 -30.77
CA ASP A 39 6.50 -10.30 -31.82
C ASP A 39 7.31 -11.56 -32.11
N VAL A 40 8.65 -11.47 -32.10
CA VAL A 40 9.53 -12.64 -32.26
C VAL A 40 9.40 -13.60 -31.08
N GLN A 41 9.26 -13.09 -29.84
CA GLN A 41 9.05 -13.93 -28.66
C GLN A 41 7.69 -14.64 -28.72
N ILE A 42 6.63 -13.93 -29.12
CA ILE A 42 5.28 -14.50 -29.30
C ILE A 42 5.34 -15.62 -30.33
N ARG A 43 5.95 -15.37 -31.50
CA ARG A 43 6.06 -16.38 -32.57
C ARG A 43 6.79 -17.64 -32.11
N ARG A 44 7.92 -17.48 -31.43
CA ARG A 44 8.68 -18.61 -30.85
C ARG A 44 7.88 -19.37 -29.80
N ALA A 45 7.10 -18.67 -28.97
CA ALA A 45 6.22 -19.31 -27.98
C ALA A 45 5.05 -20.07 -28.63
N MET A 46 4.48 -19.56 -29.74
CA MET A 46 3.51 -20.30 -30.54
C MET A 46 4.12 -21.56 -31.17
N GLU A 47 5.32 -21.47 -31.76
CA GLU A 47 6.03 -22.60 -32.38
C GLU A 47 6.37 -23.71 -31.37
N ARG A 48 6.74 -23.34 -30.15
CA ARG A 48 6.97 -24.31 -29.05
C ARG A 48 5.68 -24.90 -28.50
N GLY A 49 4.52 -24.36 -28.86
CA GLY A 49 3.25 -24.80 -28.33
C GLY A 49 3.02 -24.38 -26.88
N ASP A 50 3.69 -23.32 -26.40
CA ASP A 50 3.53 -22.80 -25.02
C ASP A 50 2.07 -22.38 -24.74
N PHE A 51 1.28 -22.15 -25.79
CA PHE A 51 -0.16 -21.81 -25.73
C PHE A 51 -1.12 -23.01 -25.92
N ASN A 52 -0.63 -24.20 -26.27
CA ASN A 52 -1.47 -25.34 -26.66
C ASN A 52 -2.21 -26.00 -25.48
N ASN A 53 -1.74 -25.80 -24.25
CA ASN A 53 -2.34 -26.38 -23.03
C ASN A 53 -2.59 -25.32 -21.95
N LEU A 54 -3.11 -24.17 -22.36
CA LEU A 54 -3.49 -23.14 -21.38
C LEU A 54 -4.65 -23.64 -20.50
N PRO A 55 -4.65 -23.29 -19.20
CA PRO A 55 -5.79 -23.54 -18.34
C PRO A 55 -7.04 -22.89 -18.94
N GLY A 56 -8.02 -23.71 -19.35
CA GLY A 56 -9.25 -23.23 -19.98
C GLY A 56 -9.25 -23.23 -21.52
N ALA A 57 -8.16 -23.67 -22.19
CA ALA A 57 -8.13 -23.84 -23.64
C ALA A 57 -9.25 -24.79 -24.10
N GLY A 58 -10.07 -24.34 -25.06
CA GLY A 58 -11.20 -25.10 -25.60
C GLY A 58 -12.39 -25.28 -24.66
N LYS A 59 -12.32 -24.81 -23.41
CA LYS A 59 -13.47 -24.83 -22.50
C LYS A 59 -14.35 -23.61 -22.76
N PRO A 60 -15.69 -23.75 -22.67
CA PRO A 60 -16.59 -22.60 -22.65
C PRO A 60 -16.15 -21.63 -21.54
N ILE A 61 -16.16 -20.32 -21.83
CA ILE A 61 -15.89 -19.35 -20.78
C ILE A 61 -17.06 -19.40 -19.80
N GLU A 62 -16.77 -19.77 -18.55
CA GLU A 62 -17.78 -19.88 -17.50
C GLU A 62 -18.51 -18.54 -17.34
N GLY A 63 -19.84 -18.56 -17.51
CA GLY A 63 -20.70 -17.37 -17.35
C GLY A 63 -21.00 -16.58 -18.64
N LEU A 64 -20.39 -16.94 -19.78
CA LEU A 64 -20.75 -16.39 -21.10
C LEU A 64 -21.88 -17.23 -21.72
N GLY A 65 -23.13 -16.83 -21.51
CA GLY A 65 -24.25 -17.51 -22.20
C GLY A 65 -25.67 -17.21 -21.71
N ALA A 66 -25.87 -16.65 -20.51
CA ALA A 66 -27.22 -16.45 -19.98
C ALA A 66 -27.71 -15.00 -20.06
N ASP A 67 -26.84 -14.01 -19.88
CA ASP A 67 -27.17 -12.59 -19.98
C ASP A 67 -25.91 -11.80 -20.41
N HIS A 68 -26.05 -10.84 -21.32
CA HIS A 68 -24.94 -9.95 -21.68
C HIS A 68 -24.74 -8.92 -20.58
N ASP A 69 -23.95 -9.30 -19.57
CA ASP A 69 -23.54 -8.40 -18.49
C ASP A 69 -22.27 -7.64 -18.91
N PRO A 70 -22.33 -6.33 -19.21
CA PRO A 70 -21.15 -5.55 -19.56
C PRO A 70 -20.09 -5.52 -18.43
N ASP A 71 -20.51 -5.77 -17.18
CA ASP A 71 -19.64 -5.76 -15.99
C ASP A 71 -19.13 -7.16 -15.61
N TRP A 72 -19.30 -8.17 -16.47
CA TRP A 72 -18.91 -9.57 -16.17
C TRP A 72 -17.44 -9.70 -15.73
N TRP A 73 -16.55 -8.95 -16.37
CA TRP A 73 -15.12 -8.96 -16.08
C TRP A 73 -14.81 -8.27 -14.75
N VAL A 74 -15.56 -7.22 -14.38
CA VAL A 74 -15.44 -6.53 -13.08
C VAL A 74 -15.89 -7.45 -11.96
N LYS A 75 -17.04 -8.11 -12.12
CA LYS A 75 -17.55 -9.08 -11.13
C LYS A 75 -16.58 -10.24 -10.94
N GLN A 76 -15.98 -10.72 -12.03
CA GLN A 76 -14.98 -11.78 -11.96
C GLN A 76 -13.68 -11.32 -11.30
N LEU A 77 -13.27 -10.06 -11.53
CA LEU A 77 -12.12 -9.45 -10.85
C LEU A 77 -12.39 -9.29 -9.34
N VAL A 78 -13.55 -8.73 -8.97
CA VAL A 78 -13.99 -8.59 -7.57
C VAL A 78 -13.99 -9.95 -6.86
N LYS A 79 -14.51 -10.99 -7.52
CA LYS A 79 -14.54 -12.35 -6.98
C LYS A 79 -13.13 -12.96 -6.86
N ARG A 80 -12.29 -12.80 -7.88
CA ARG A 80 -10.90 -13.32 -7.91
C ARG A 80 -10.03 -12.67 -6.84
N GLU A 81 -10.09 -11.35 -6.74
CA GLU A 81 -9.29 -10.54 -5.82
C GLU A 81 -9.92 -10.45 -4.41
N ARG A 82 -11.08 -11.08 -4.19
CA ARG A 82 -11.86 -11.02 -2.93
C ARG A 82 -12.10 -9.60 -2.43
N ILE A 83 -12.35 -8.67 -3.35
CA ILE A 83 -12.62 -7.27 -3.03
C ILE A 83 -13.99 -7.21 -2.35
N THR A 84 -14.03 -6.91 -1.06
CA THR A 84 -15.29 -6.75 -0.33
C THR A 84 -15.61 -5.26 -0.24
N VAL A 85 -16.65 -4.82 -0.94
CA VAL A 85 -17.17 -3.45 -0.82
C VAL A 85 -18.24 -3.45 0.26
N LEU A 86 -17.90 -2.98 1.47
CA LEU A 86 -18.86 -2.84 2.55
C LEU A 86 -19.58 -1.50 2.42
N PRO A 87 -20.90 -1.45 2.69
CA PRO A 87 -21.60 -0.20 2.95
C PRO A 87 -20.88 0.60 4.07
N PRO A 88 -20.89 1.94 4.02
CA PRO A 88 -20.15 2.78 4.97
C PRO A 88 -20.41 2.43 6.44
N ALA A 89 -21.66 2.12 6.79
CA ALA A 89 -22.03 1.73 8.16
C ALA A 89 -21.36 0.43 8.62
N LEU A 90 -21.25 -0.58 7.74
CA LEU A 90 -20.60 -1.85 8.08
C LEU A 90 -19.07 -1.70 8.07
N GLN A 91 -18.53 -0.90 7.16
CA GLN A 91 -17.10 -0.60 7.13
C GLN A 91 -16.66 0.07 8.43
N LEU A 92 -17.42 1.05 8.93
CA LEU A 92 -17.09 1.71 10.21
C LEU A 92 -17.18 0.78 11.42
N ARG A 93 -18.10 -0.19 11.42
CA ARG A 93 -18.16 -1.22 12.48
C ARG A 93 -16.94 -2.13 12.44
N LYS A 94 -16.51 -2.55 11.25
CA LYS A 94 -15.29 -3.34 11.09
C LYS A 94 -14.08 -2.55 11.56
N ASP A 95 -13.93 -1.32 11.09
CA ASP A 95 -12.83 -0.43 11.45
C ASP A 95 -12.77 -0.20 12.96
N ASP A 96 -13.92 -0.04 13.62
CA ASP A 96 -14.02 0.11 15.08
C ASP A 96 -13.55 -1.15 15.83
N ALA A 97 -13.97 -2.33 15.37
CA ALA A 97 -13.56 -3.62 15.97
C ALA A 97 -12.05 -3.88 15.82
N GLU A 98 -11.44 -3.43 14.72
CA GLU A 98 -10.01 -3.60 14.43
C GLU A 98 -9.14 -2.47 15.04
N LEU A 99 -9.75 -1.36 15.46
CA LEU A 99 -9.04 -0.14 15.83
C LEU A 99 -8.02 -0.38 16.95
N ASP A 100 -8.40 -1.06 18.03
CA ASP A 100 -7.50 -1.31 19.17
C ASP A 100 -6.23 -2.09 18.76
N GLY A 101 -6.38 -3.07 17.86
CA GLY A 101 -5.25 -3.84 17.33
C GLY A 101 -4.32 -2.99 16.46
N LEU A 102 -4.87 -2.06 15.68
CA LEU A 102 -4.07 -1.12 14.89
C LEU A 102 -3.32 -0.13 15.79
N LEU A 103 -3.97 0.42 16.82
CA LEU A 103 -3.34 1.34 17.77
C LEU A 103 -2.21 0.65 18.55
N ASP A 104 -2.37 -0.63 18.86
CA ASP A 104 -1.37 -1.42 19.58
C ASP A 104 -0.06 -1.62 18.79
N GLY A 105 -0.08 -1.43 17.46
CA GLY A 105 1.09 -1.42 16.59
C GLY A 105 1.82 -0.07 16.51
N LEU A 106 1.20 1.01 16.97
CA LEU A 106 1.79 2.35 16.92
C LEU A 106 2.77 2.59 18.09
N ALA A 107 3.78 3.42 17.84
CA ALA A 107 4.83 3.70 18.80
C ALA A 107 4.62 5.02 19.55
N SER A 108 4.06 6.04 18.88
CA SER A 108 3.86 7.38 19.42
C SER A 108 2.41 7.60 19.87
N GLU A 109 2.25 8.34 20.98
CA GLU A 109 0.94 8.78 21.44
C GLU A 109 0.27 9.75 20.46
N GLU A 110 1.07 10.60 19.80
CA GLU A 110 0.57 11.56 18.80
C GLU A 110 -0.04 10.84 17.59
N GLU A 111 0.60 9.76 17.14
CA GLU A 111 0.08 8.91 16.06
C GLU A 111 -1.23 8.23 16.46
N VAL A 112 -1.33 7.74 17.69
CA VAL A 112 -2.55 7.14 18.23
C VAL A 112 -3.67 8.18 18.29
N ARG A 113 -3.39 9.38 18.82
CA ARG A 113 -4.36 10.49 18.88
C ARG A 113 -4.89 10.80 17.49
N LYS A 114 -3.98 11.06 16.54
CA LYS A 114 -4.33 11.34 15.15
C LYS A 114 -5.17 10.23 14.53
N ARG A 115 -4.82 8.97 14.74
CA ARG A 115 -5.54 7.82 14.17
C ARG A 115 -6.96 7.68 14.71
N VAL A 116 -7.19 8.02 15.98
CA VAL A 116 -8.51 8.05 16.61
C VAL A 116 -9.32 9.25 16.10
N GLU A 117 -8.70 10.43 15.98
CA GLU A 117 -9.33 11.62 15.41
C GLU A 117 -9.77 11.40 13.96
N ASP A 118 -8.91 10.80 13.13
CA ASP A 118 -9.23 10.42 11.75
C ASP A 118 -10.42 9.44 11.70
N PHE A 119 -10.45 8.46 12.61
CA PHE A 119 -11.58 7.54 12.72
C PHE A 119 -12.87 8.29 13.10
N ASN A 120 -12.81 9.16 14.10
CA ASN A 120 -13.95 9.96 14.56
C ASN A 120 -14.46 10.89 13.46
N ALA A 121 -13.58 11.53 12.70
CA ALA A 121 -13.94 12.37 11.57
C ALA A 121 -14.73 11.58 10.52
N ARG A 122 -14.34 10.33 10.23
CA ARG A 122 -15.09 9.45 9.31
C ARG A 122 -16.45 9.06 9.87
N VAL A 123 -16.55 8.75 11.17
CA VAL A 123 -17.84 8.45 11.82
C VAL A 123 -18.77 9.65 11.77
N ILE A 124 -18.27 10.84 12.12
CA ILE A 124 -19.01 12.10 12.06
C ILE A 124 -19.49 12.37 10.63
N ARG A 125 -18.59 12.30 9.64
CA ARG A 125 -18.95 12.49 8.23
C ARG A 125 -20.06 11.54 7.78
N ALA A 126 -19.97 10.26 8.14
CA ALA A 126 -20.97 9.26 7.78
C ALA A 126 -22.33 9.51 8.46
N ARG A 127 -22.36 10.12 9.65
CA ARG A 127 -23.61 10.51 10.33
C ARG A 127 -24.29 11.70 9.67
N TYR A 128 -23.52 12.65 9.15
CA TYR A 128 -24.04 13.85 8.51
C TYR A 128 -24.26 13.70 7.00
N THR A 129 -23.89 12.56 6.43
CA THR A 129 -24.15 12.24 5.02
C THR A 129 -25.37 11.34 4.94
N PRO A 130 -26.46 11.76 4.28
CA PRO A 130 -27.57 10.86 3.98
C PRO A 130 -27.07 9.75 3.05
N VAL A 131 -26.83 8.57 3.60
CA VAL A 131 -26.45 7.37 2.84
C VAL A 131 -27.59 6.37 2.97
N ASP A 132 -28.09 5.91 1.83
CA ASP A 132 -29.07 4.84 1.81
C ASP A 132 -28.41 3.53 2.23
N GLY A 133 -28.99 2.81 3.20
CA GLY A 133 -28.42 1.56 3.70
C GLY A 133 -28.64 1.27 5.19
N PRO A 134 -27.95 0.24 5.73
CA PRO A 134 -28.08 -0.18 7.12
C PRO A 134 -27.76 0.95 8.10
N PRO A 135 -28.44 1.03 9.25
CA PRO A 135 -28.25 2.13 10.19
C PRO A 135 -26.82 2.21 10.71
N LEU A 136 -26.30 3.43 10.80
CA LEU A 136 -24.99 3.69 11.40
C LEU A 136 -25.09 3.68 12.93
N ILE A 137 -24.60 2.61 13.54
CA ILE A 137 -24.62 2.41 15.00
C ILE A 137 -23.31 2.87 15.65
N THR A 138 -22.18 2.80 14.93
CA THR A 138 -20.84 3.14 15.44
C THR A 138 -20.77 4.59 15.91
N MET A 139 -20.40 4.79 17.17
CA MET A 139 -20.21 6.12 17.79
C MET A 139 -18.74 6.57 17.66
N PRO A 140 -18.47 7.89 17.65
CA PRO A 140 -17.11 8.39 17.83
C PRO A 140 -16.57 7.93 19.18
N ARG A 141 -15.27 7.62 19.24
CA ARG A 141 -14.58 7.25 20.48
C ARG A 141 -14.08 8.48 21.22
N ASP A 142 -14.05 8.41 22.54
CA ASP A 142 -13.34 9.38 23.36
C ASP A 142 -11.82 9.21 23.17
N VAL A 143 -11.15 10.27 22.73
CA VAL A 143 -9.73 10.27 22.40
C VAL A 143 -8.88 10.00 23.63
N GLU A 144 -9.14 10.72 24.74
CA GLU A 144 -8.31 10.63 25.94
C GLU A 144 -8.53 9.30 26.68
N ALA A 145 -9.76 8.80 26.71
CA ALA A 145 -10.04 7.46 27.24
C ALA A 145 -9.35 6.36 26.42
N THR A 146 -9.34 6.49 25.09
CA THR A 146 -8.67 5.53 24.20
C THR A 146 -7.16 5.56 24.38
N LEU A 147 -6.56 6.75 24.53
CA LEU A 147 -5.13 6.91 24.82
C LEU A 147 -4.75 6.30 26.17
N ALA A 148 -5.56 6.52 27.21
CA ALA A 148 -5.34 5.91 28.52
C ALA A 148 -5.34 4.37 28.44
N ALA A 149 -6.34 3.78 27.78
CA ALA A 149 -6.41 2.34 27.57
C ALA A 149 -5.22 1.80 26.77
N TRP A 150 -4.79 2.52 25.71
CA TRP A 150 -3.60 2.16 24.94
C TRP A 150 -2.31 2.17 25.78
N ARG A 151 -2.11 3.22 26.59
CA ARG A 151 -0.96 3.31 27.51
C ARG A 151 -0.94 2.14 28.49
N GLU A 152 -2.11 1.78 29.03
CA GLU A 152 -2.25 0.64 29.95
C GLU A 152 -1.88 -0.68 29.27
N ARG A 153 -2.44 -0.97 28.09
CA ARG A 153 -2.10 -2.18 27.30
C ARG A 153 -0.61 -2.25 26.98
N ARG A 154 0.01 -1.12 26.63
CA ARG A 154 1.45 -1.03 26.37
C ARG A 154 2.28 -1.28 27.63
N ALA A 155 1.90 -0.72 28.77
CA ALA A 155 2.57 -0.96 30.04
C ALA A 155 2.45 -2.43 30.46
N ALA A 156 1.28 -3.05 30.29
CA ALA A 156 1.06 -4.47 30.56
C ALA A 156 1.97 -5.35 29.70
N ARG A 157 2.07 -5.08 28.39
CA ARG A 157 2.99 -5.79 27.48
C ARG A 157 4.45 -5.65 27.92
N ARG A 158 4.89 -4.43 28.26
CA ARG A 158 6.27 -4.20 28.75
C ARG A 158 6.57 -4.98 30.03
N ARG A 159 5.63 -5.01 30.98
CA ARG A 159 5.77 -5.80 32.22
C ARG A 159 5.85 -7.30 31.91
N ALA A 160 5.01 -7.81 31.01
CA ALA A 160 5.04 -9.21 30.60
C ALA A 160 6.37 -9.59 29.93
N THR A 161 6.89 -8.75 29.03
CA THR A 161 8.19 -8.96 28.39
C THR A 161 9.33 -8.93 29.41
N ALA A 162 9.30 -8.00 30.37
CA ALA A 162 10.31 -7.93 31.43
C ALA A 162 10.28 -9.15 32.36
N ALA A 163 9.08 -9.67 32.68
CA ALA A 163 8.93 -10.89 33.49
C ALA A 163 9.39 -12.16 32.74
N ALA A 164 9.24 -12.19 31.41
CA ALA A 164 9.68 -13.30 30.58
C ALA A 164 11.18 -13.26 30.23
N ALA A 165 11.89 -12.17 30.57
CA ALA A 165 13.32 -12.06 30.29
C ALA A 165 14.10 -13.12 31.10
N PRO A 166 14.92 -13.97 30.44
CA PRO A 166 15.71 -14.96 31.16
C PRO A 166 16.67 -14.26 32.12
N THR A 167 16.77 -14.76 33.35
CA THR A 167 17.76 -14.27 34.31
C THR A 167 19.15 -14.37 33.68
N PRO A 168 19.92 -13.28 33.57
CA PRO A 168 21.26 -13.36 33.00
C PRO A 168 22.06 -14.39 33.81
N PRO A 169 22.81 -15.31 33.17
CA PRO A 169 23.62 -16.26 33.91
C PRO A 169 24.56 -15.47 34.82
N GLY A 170 24.39 -15.67 36.13
CA GLY A 170 25.10 -14.91 37.16
C GLY A 170 26.59 -14.88 36.86
N SER A 171 27.18 -13.68 36.87
CA SER A 171 28.60 -13.52 36.59
C SER A 171 29.37 -14.40 37.57
N ARG A 172 29.93 -15.49 37.05
CA ARG A 172 30.83 -16.35 37.82
C ARG A 172 32.05 -15.51 38.13
N ARG A 173 32.04 -14.86 39.31
CA ARG A 173 33.19 -14.19 39.91
C ARG A 173 34.37 -15.16 39.76
N ARG A 174 35.31 -14.82 38.87
CA ARG A 174 36.54 -15.56 38.63
C ARG A 174 37.37 -15.52 39.93
N TRP A 175 37.11 -16.52 40.77
CA TRP A 175 37.98 -16.94 41.88
C TRP A 175 39.23 -17.64 41.30
N LEU A 176 40.05 -16.88 40.57
CA LEU A 176 41.37 -17.28 40.09
C LEU A 176 42.28 -16.07 40.36
N ARG A 177 43.39 -16.12 41.10
CA ARG A 177 44.16 -17.23 41.65
C ARG A 177 45.11 -16.61 42.70
N ARG A 178 45.11 -17.14 43.92
CA ARG A 178 46.28 -17.11 44.81
C ARG A 178 47.41 -17.89 44.12
N ARG A 179 48.61 -17.30 44.05
CA ARG A 179 49.94 -17.91 44.33
C ARG A 179 51.03 -17.08 43.64
N ARG A 180 51.70 -16.23 44.42
CA ARG A 180 53.15 -16.29 44.61
C ARG A 180 53.47 -15.67 45.96
#